data_AF-A0A946RFC0-F1
#
_entry.id   AF-A0A946RFC0-F1
#
_cell.length_a   1.000
_cell.length_b   1.000
_cell.length_c   1.000
_cell.angle_alpha   90.00
_cell.angle_beta   90.00
_cell.angle_gamma   90.00
#
_symmetry.space_group_name_H-M   'P 1'
#
loop_
_entity.id
_entity.type
_entity.pdbx_description
1 polymer ?
#
loop_
_entity_poly.entity_id
_entity_poly.type
_entity_poly.pdbx_seq_one_letter_code
_entity_poly.pdbx_strand_id
1 'polypeptide(L)' 'QMLQEEIQKVVNGKLPDKCRNIFILSRIEGKTNPEIAELLSLSVRTVENQIYRALIVLKKNLKNYM' A
#
# COMPACT_ATOMS: atom_id res chain seq x y z
N GLN A 1 -2.27 6.56 18.20
CA GLN A 1 -2.14 7.91 17.60
C GLN A 1 -3.15 7.98 16.44
N MET A 2 -4.11 8.91 16.45
CA MET A 2 -5.30 8.88 15.56
C MET A 2 -4.97 8.76 14.06
N LEU A 3 -3.81 9.25 13.61
CA LEU A 3 -3.39 9.21 12.21
C LEU A 3 -3.09 7.77 11.70
N GLN A 4 -2.53 6.92 12.55
CA GLN A 4 -2.27 5.51 12.17
C GLN A 4 -3.57 4.74 11.97
N GLU A 5 -4.56 4.96 12.84
CA GLU A 5 -5.87 4.31 12.75
C GLU A 5 -6.61 4.68 11.47
N GLU A 6 -6.56 5.96 11.04
CA GLU A 6 -7.17 6.38 9.78
C GLU A 6 -6.45 5.82 8.56
N ILE A 7 -5.11 5.77 8.57
CA ILE A 7 -4.36 5.06 7.52
C ILE A 7 -4.82 3.60 7.45
N GLN A 8 -4.96 2.93 8.58
CA GLN A 8 -5.35 1.52 8.64
C GLN A 8 -6.79 1.29 8.15
N LYS A 9 -7.73 2.19 8.45
CA LYS A 9 -9.09 2.16 7.91
C LYS A 9 -9.11 2.30 6.39
N VAL A 10 -8.35 3.24 5.84
CA VAL A 10 -8.25 3.41 4.38
C VAL A 10 -7.59 2.19 3.72
N VAL A 11 -6.54 1.64 4.33
CA VAL A 11 -5.86 0.42 3.87
C VAL A 11 -6.77 -0.79 3.88
N ASN A 12 -7.60 -0.95 4.90
CA ASN A 12 -8.47 -2.12 5.03
C ASN A 12 -9.77 -1.98 4.23
N GLY A 13 -10.32 -0.77 4.08
CA GLY A 13 -11.65 -0.55 3.51
C GLY A 13 -11.70 0.06 2.11
N LYS A 14 -10.60 0.66 1.61
CA LYS A 14 -10.59 1.37 0.30
C LYS A 14 -9.57 0.84 -0.70
N LEU A 15 -8.60 0.05 -0.25
CA LEU A 15 -7.57 -0.54 -1.09
C LEU A 15 -8.01 -1.93 -1.58
N PRO A 16 -7.91 -2.22 -2.90
CA PRO A 16 -8.11 -3.57 -3.41
C PRO A 16 -7.14 -4.57 -2.75
N ASP A 17 -7.55 -5.83 -2.58
CA ASP A 17 -6.78 -6.84 -1.81
C ASP A 17 -5.32 -6.97 -2.28
N LYS A 18 -5.09 -6.95 -3.60
CA LYS A 18 -3.74 -7.02 -4.17
C LYS A 18 -2.89 -5.79 -3.84
N CYS A 19 -3.49 -4.59 -3.87
CA CYS A 19 -2.79 -3.37 -3.46
C CYS A 19 -2.49 -3.37 -1.96
N ARG A 20 -3.45 -3.84 -1.16
CA ARG A 20 -3.32 -3.92 0.30
C ARG A 20 -2.16 -4.83 0.70
N ASN A 21 -2.08 -6.03 0.13
CA ASN A 21 -0.98 -6.97 0.43
C ASN A 21 0.38 -6.37 0.08
N ILE A 22 0.52 -5.78 -1.11
CA ILE A 22 1.78 -5.14 -1.53
C ILE A 22 2.16 -3.98 -0.60
N PHE A 23 1.18 -3.17 -0.19
CA PHE A 23 1.41 -2.06 0.73
C PHE A 23 1.86 -2.53 2.12
N ILE A 24 1.23 -3.60 2.65
CA ILE A 24 1.61 -4.19 3.95
C ILE A 24 3.03 -4.75 3.90
N LEU A 25 3.36 -5.54 2.87
CA LEU A 25 4.70 -6.10 2.70
C LEU A 25 5.78 -5.00 2.64
N SER A 26 5.49 -3.90 1.96
CA SER A 26 6.43 -2.78 1.85
C SER A 26 6.55 -1.93 3.12
N ARG A 27 5.43 -1.59 3.77
CA ARG A 27 5.41 -0.60 4.87
C ARG A 27 5.44 -1.19 6.26
N ILE A 28 4.89 -2.39 6.45
CA ILE A 28 4.83 -3.07 7.74
C ILE A 28 5.98 -4.07 7.83
N GLU A 29 6.17 -4.88 6.80
CA GLU A 29 7.25 -5.89 6.80
C GLU A 29 8.58 -5.37 6.26
N GLY A 30 8.64 -4.14 5.75
CA GLY A 30 9.87 -3.50 5.29
C GLY A 30 10.50 -4.14 4.05
N LYS A 31 9.77 -4.96 3.29
CA LYS A 31 10.28 -5.61 2.08
C LYS A 31 10.48 -4.60 0.95
N THR A 32 11.53 -4.82 0.18
CA THR A 32 11.84 -4.07 -1.03
C THR A 32 10.94 -4.49 -2.19
N ASN A 33 10.78 -3.61 -3.18
CA ASN A 33 9.95 -3.92 -4.36
C ASN A 33 10.39 -5.21 -5.09
N PRO A 34 11.70 -5.50 -5.27
CA PRO A 34 12.16 -6.77 -5.83
C PRO A 34 11.75 -8.00 -5.00
N GLU A 35 11.91 -7.96 -3.68
CA GLU A 35 11.51 -9.08 -2.80
C GLU A 35 10.01 -9.34 -2.87
N ILE A 36 9.19 -8.28 -2.92
CA ILE A 36 7.74 -8.41 -3.08
C ILE A 36 7.37 -8.96 -4.45
N ALA A 37 8.09 -8.54 -5.50
CA ALA A 37 7.89 -9.01 -6.85
C ALA A 37 8.16 -10.53 -6.96
N GLU A 38 9.25 -10.99 -6.36
CA GLU A 38 9.59 -12.41 -6.28
C GLU A 38 8.55 -13.19 -5.45
N LEU A 39 8.23 -12.72 -4.25
CA LEU A 39 7.29 -13.37 -3.33
C LEU A 39 5.90 -13.56 -3.95
N LEU A 40 5.44 -12.59 -4.75
CA LEU A 40 4.11 -12.60 -5.36
C LEU A 40 4.13 -13.09 -6.83
N SER A 41 5.30 -13.47 -7.36
CA SER A 41 5.48 -13.82 -8.78
C SER A 41 4.93 -12.73 -9.72
N LEU A 42 5.30 -11.48 -9.45
CA LEU A 42 4.94 -10.28 -10.20
C LEU A 42 6.20 -9.62 -10.77
N SER A 43 6.04 -8.70 -11.72
CA SER A 43 7.13 -7.82 -12.11
C SER A 43 7.34 -6.72 -11.07
N VAL A 44 8.59 -6.26 -10.88
CA VAL A 44 8.91 -5.10 -10.02
C VAL A 44 8.07 -3.88 -10.41
N ARG A 45 7.90 -3.66 -11.72
CA ARG A 45 7.04 -2.59 -12.25
C ARG A 45 5.58 -2.73 -11.83
N THR A 46 5.06 -3.95 -11.74
CA THR A 46 3.72 -4.20 -11.21
C THR A 46 3.65 -3.80 -9.73
N VAL A 47 4.64 -4.17 -8.92
CA VAL A 47 4.71 -3.80 -7.50
C VAL A 47 4.74 -2.27 -7.33
N GLU A 48 5.61 -1.57 -8.06
CA GLU A 48 5.69 -0.10 -8.05
C GLU A 48 4.35 0.54 -8.41
N ASN A 49 3.70 0.07 -9.48
CA ASN A 49 2.39 0.57 -9.89
C ASN A 49 1.33 0.36 -8.80
N GLN A 50 1.34 -0.77 -8.10
CA GLN A 50 0.39 -1.04 -7.02
C GLN A 50 0.66 -0.18 -5.78
N ILE A 51 1.93 0.06 -5.43
CA ILE A 51 2.31 1.00 -4.37
C ILE A 51 1.88 2.42 -4.73
N TYR A 52 2.12 2.86 -5.96
CA TYR A 52 1.71 4.18 -6.42
C TYR A 52 0.18 4.37 -6.35
N ARG A 53 -0.58 3.37 -6.81
CA ARG A 53 -2.05 3.34 -6.68
C ARG A 53 -2.48 3.42 -5.22
N ALA A 54 -1.81 2.69 -4.32
CA ALA A 54 -2.08 2.75 -2.90
C ALA A 54 -1.88 4.15 -2.31
N LEU A 55 -0.79 4.81 -2.69
CA LEU A 55 -0.49 6.17 -2.26
C LEU A 55 -1.51 7.19 -2.80
N ILE A 56 -2.01 7.05 -4.04
CA ILE A 56 -3.07 7.91 -4.57
C ILE A 56 -4.36 7.75 -3.74
N VAL A 57 -4.75 6.51 -3.45
CA VAL A 57 -5.96 6.23 -2.64
C VAL A 57 -5.79 6.82 -1.25
N LEU A 58 -4.64 6.62 -0.61
CA LEU A 58 -4.32 7.21 0.70
C LEU A 58 -4.39 8.73 0.64
N LYS A 59 -3.71 9.37 -0.32
CA LYS A 59 -3.70 10.84 -0.48
C LYS A 59 -5.11 11.40 -0.72
N LYS A 60 -5.97 10.69 -1.46
CA LYS A 60 -7.35 11.13 -1.72
C LYS A 60 -8.22 11.06 -0.46
N ASN A 61 -8.08 10.01 0.35
CA ASN A 61 -8.90 9.83 1.55
C ASN A 61 -8.35 10.58 2.76
N LEU A 62 -7.03 10.81 2.81
CA LEU A 62 -6.34 11.55 3.87
C LEU A 62 -6.11 13.02 3.50
N LYS A 63 -6.70 13.52 2.41
CA LYS A 63 -6.56 14.91 1.95
C LYS A 63 -7.01 15.95 2.99
N ASN A 64 -7.87 15.53 3.93
CA ASN A 64 -8.33 16.39 5.03
C ASN A 64 -7.40 16.34 6.26
N TYR A 65 -6.35 15.51 6.24
CA TYR A 65 -5.36 15.33 7.31
C TYR A 65 -3.94 15.78 6.92
N MET A 66 -3.74 16.23 5.67
CA MET A 66 -2.48 16.75 5.11
C MET A 66 -2.68 18.17 4.65
#